data_AF-A0A2S9XSQ8-F1
#
_entry.id   AF-A0A2S9XSQ8-F1
#
_cell.length_a   1.000
_cell.length_b   1.000
_cell.length_c   1.000
_cell.angle_alpha   90.00
_cell.angle_beta   90.00
_cell.angle_gamma   90.00
#
_symmetry.space_group_name_H-M   'P 1'
#
loop_
_entity.id
_entity.type
_entity.pdbx_description
1 polymer ?
#
loop_
_entity_poly.entity_id
_entity_poly.type
_entity_poly.pdbx_seq_one_letter_code
_entity_poly.pdbx_strand_id
1 'polypeptide(L)'
;MALDIELTQRVPVYLVADVDGYCPEGAAGCRARDGTVFTSPRLAAHELAHAVSCEWRSGSAPAFSEGLAVSFELEPSESLRDPREFVTAGVAADVDYPGAGHFVRWLIEFHGLAAFRELFLTSPRGGGGGVLDVLEAVYGQDAESLFAEYEASAPHLWVPHRQCADLELLEPSAGTWQFEATFDCEDPSTLGPWVRDFFSYADSMYQSFLIEIDTPGTYTFERGMDTELWVERCLDETGLSEAEADSLWRKEPVSPIPGVMDIDLDPGTYRVDVLRKYGPPHAVTLQITQKP
;
A
#
# COMPACT_ATOMS: atom_id res chain seq x y z
N MET A 1 2.52 -1.65 11.86
CA MET A 1 3.87 -1.33 12.36
C MET A 1 4.14 0.17 12.21
N ALA A 2 4.88 0.83 13.12
CA ALA A 2 5.25 2.26 13.01
C ALA A 2 6.78 2.39 13.00
N LEU A 3 7.34 3.25 12.15
CA LEU A 3 8.80 3.45 11.95
C LEU A 3 9.56 4.01 13.18
N ASP A 4 8.94 4.03 14.37
CA ASP A 4 9.51 4.62 15.60
C ASP A 4 10.13 6.01 15.36
N ILE A 5 9.42 6.82 14.57
CA ILE A 5 9.77 8.21 14.26
C ILE A 5 8.66 9.09 14.83
N GLU A 6 9.04 10.00 15.72
CA GLU A 6 8.19 11.11 16.12
C GLU A 6 8.41 12.27 15.15
N LEU A 7 7.41 12.52 14.29
CA LEU A 7 7.44 13.67 13.38
C LEU A 7 7.29 14.96 14.20
N THR A 8 8.39 15.70 14.34
CA THR A 8 8.39 16.99 15.05
C THR A 8 7.79 18.13 14.23
N GLN A 9 7.60 17.91 12.92
CA GLN A 9 7.01 18.87 11.99
C GLN A 9 6.08 18.13 11.01
N ARG A 10 5.06 18.84 10.51
CA ARG A 10 4.21 18.32 9.43
C ARG A 10 5.03 18.22 8.14
N VAL A 11 4.86 17.13 7.40
CA VAL A 11 5.42 16.97 6.05
C VAL A 11 4.42 17.57 5.05
N PRO A 12 4.75 18.66 4.35
CA PRO A 12 3.89 19.17 3.28
C PRO A 12 3.93 18.22 2.08
N VAL A 13 2.77 17.84 1.57
CA VAL A 13 2.64 16.99 0.37
C VAL A 13 1.86 17.77 -0.69
N TYR A 14 2.48 17.94 -1.85
CA TYR A 14 1.87 18.57 -3.02
C TYR A 14 1.61 17.50 -4.08
N LEU A 15 0.32 17.26 -4.32
CA LEU A 15 -0.15 16.39 -5.39
C LEU A 15 -0.18 17.17 -6.70
N VAL A 16 0.73 16.86 -7.61
CA VAL A 16 0.90 17.57 -8.88
C VAL A 16 0.73 16.63 -10.06
N ALA A 17 0.18 17.15 -11.16
CA ALA A 17 0.04 16.40 -12.41
C ALA A 17 1.39 16.19 -13.12
N ASP A 18 2.34 17.09 -12.87
CA ASP A 18 3.69 17.07 -13.41
C ASP A 18 4.66 17.56 -12.33
N VAL A 19 5.74 16.80 -12.13
CA VAL A 19 6.78 17.06 -11.12
C VAL A 19 7.97 17.85 -11.70
N ASP A 20 7.97 18.12 -13.00
CA ASP A 20 9.01 18.88 -13.68
C ASP A 20 9.21 20.26 -13.04
N GLY A 21 10.48 20.61 -12.80
CA GLY A 21 10.86 21.85 -12.12
C GLY A 21 10.83 21.79 -10.59
N TYR A 22 10.22 20.75 -10.01
CA TYR A 22 10.30 20.45 -8.57
C TYR A 22 11.28 19.31 -8.29
N CYS A 23 11.24 18.27 -9.13
CA CYS A 23 12.00 17.05 -8.96
C CYS A 23 13.16 16.92 -9.97
N PRO A 24 14.17 16.06 -9.68
CA PRO A 24 15.21 15.72 -10.64
C PRO A 24 14.62 15.17 -11.94
N GLU A 25 15.31 15.41 -13.05
CA GLU A 25 14.89 14.93 -14.37
C GLU A 25 14.67 13.41 -14.38
N GLY A 26 13.50 12.98 -14.84
CA GLY A 26 13.11 11.57 -14.93
C GLY A 26 12.53 10.96 -13.65
N ALA A 27 12.44 11.71 -12.54
CA ALA A 27 11.77 11.26 -11.34
C ALA A 27 10.23 11.36 -11.47
N ALA A 28 9.48 10.41 -10.91
CA ALA A 28 8.01 10.44 -10.89
C ALA A 28 7.44 11.10 -9.61
N GLY A 29 8.31 11.37 -8.64
CA GLY A 29 8.06 12.00 -7.36
C GLY A 29 9.40 12.32 -6.72
N CYS A 30 9.39 13.22 -5.73
CA CYS A 30 10.58 13.45 -4.92
C CYS A 30 10.23 14.13 -3.61
N ARG A 31 11.16 14.00 -2.67
CA ARG A 31 11.26 14.85 -1.48
C ARG A 31 12.34 15.91 -1.65
N ALA A 32 11.94 17.18 -1.56
CA ALA A 32 12.83 18.33 -1.53
C ALA A 32 13.66 18.36 -0.24
N ARG A 33 14.73 19.17 -0.23
CA ARG A 33 15.67 19.23 0.91
C ARG A 33 15.03 19.66 2.23
N ASP A 34 14.01 20.50 2.17
CA ASP A 34 13.26 20.99 3.33
C ASP A 34 12.21 20.00 3.85
N GLY A 35 12.07 18.83 3.23
CA GLY A 35 11.09 17.81 3.62
C GLY A 35 9.80 17.87 2.82
N THR A 36 9.60 18.87 1.96
CA THR A 36 8.42 18.97 1.10
C THR A 36 8.39 17.82 0.10
N VAL A 37 7.24 17.16 -0.06
CA VAL A 37 7.02 16.10 -1.05
C VAL A 37 6.27 16.67 -2.25
N PHE A 38 6.78 16.40 -3.45
CA PHE A 38 6.11 16.66 -4.73
C PHE A 38 5.91 15.33 -5.44
N THR A 39 4.67 14.97 -5.71
CA THR A 39 4.37 13.62 -6.18
C THR A 39 3.01 13.54 -6.85
N SER A 40 2.72 12.41 -7.50
CA SER A 40 1.36 12.07 -7.89
C SER A 40 0.63 11.40 -6.71
N PRO A 41 -0.72 11.44 -6.67
CA PRO A 41 -1.49 10.77 -5.62
C PRO A 41 -1.10 9.30 -5.41
N ARG A 42 -0.79 8.59 -6.49
CA ARG A 42 -0.38 7.19 -6.46
C ARG A 42 0.94 6.97 -5.71
N LEU A 43 1.91 7.85 -5.91
CA LEU A 43 3.23 7.75 -5.31
C LEU A 43 3.33 8.52 -3.98
N ALA A 44 2.20 9.00 -3.45
CA ALA A 44 2.18 9.79 -2.22
C ALA A 44 2.69 8.99 -1.02
N ALA A 45 2.28 7.72 -0.88
CA ALA A 45 2.75 6.85 0.19
C ALA A 45 4.26 6.59 0.09
N HIS A 46 4.75 6.30 -1.13
CA HIS A 46 6.16 6.08 -1.43
C HIS A 46 7.03 7.29 -1.04
N GLU A 47 6.69 8.48 -1.55
CA GLU A 47 7.47 9.68 -1.27
C GLU A 47 7.35 10.15 0.19
N LEU A 48 6.19 9.92 0.83
CA LEU A 48 6.02 10.19 2.24
C LEU A 48 6.93 9.29 3.09
N ALA A 49 7.10 8.02 2.72
CA ALA A 49 8.03 7.12 3.40
C ALA A 49 9.48 7.62 3.31
N HIS A 50 9.91 8.17 2.16
CA HIS A 50 11.21 8.87 2.04
C HIS A 50 11.29 10.11 2.94
N ALA A 51 10.22 10.91 3.01
CA ALA A 51 10.18 12.10 3.85
C ALA A 51 10.27 11.77 5.35
N VAL A 52 9.55 10.73 5.78
CA VAL A 52 9.55 10.25 7.17
C VAL A 52 10.90 9.65 7.53
N SER A 53 11.41 8.72 6.72
CA SER A 53 12.71 8.06 6.95
C SER A 53 13.90 9.01 6.88
N CYS A 54 13.75 10.23 6.34
CA CYS A 54 14.79 11.26 6.35
C CYS A 54 15.25 11.65 7.77
N GLU A 55 14.42 11.46 8.79
CA GLU A 55 14.84 11.65 10.19
C GLU A 55 15.91 10.64 10.64
N TRP A 56 16.16 9.58 9.86
CA TRP A 56 17.32 8.70 9.97
C TRP A 56 18.50 9.29 9.19
N ARG A 57 19.20 10.24 9.83
CA ARG A 57 20.04 11.26 9.18
C ARG A 57 21.31 10.83 8.43
N SER A 58 21.68 9.55 8.29
CA SER A 58 22.57 9.11 7.18
C SER A 58 22.84 7.60 7.10
N GLY A 59 22.96 7.12 5.85
CA GLY A 59 23.23 5.76 5.33
C GLY A 59 21.93 5.23 4.72
N SER A 60 21.93 4.76 3.47
CA SER A 60 20.71 4.31 2.75
C SER A 60 21.09 3.85 1.35
N ALA A 61 21.70 2.67 1.23
CA ALA A 61 21.93 2.09 -0.10
C ALA A 61 20.62 2.14 -0.91
N PRO A 62 20.66 2.38 -2.23
CA PRO A 62 19.46 2.59 -3.04
C PRO A 62 18.39 1.52 -2.82
N ALA A 63 18.79 0.24 -2.77
CA ALA A 63 17.87 -0.87 -2.50
C ALA A 63 17.10 -0.74 -1.18
N PHE A 64 17.74 -0.27 -0.11
CA PHE A 64 17.06 -0.12 1.19
C PHE A 64 16.24 1.17 1.29
N SER A 65 16.67 2.25 0.61
CA SER A 65 15.90 3.49 0.56
C SER A 65 14.59 3.27 -0.20
N GLU A 66 14.70 2.77 -1.43
CA GLU A 66 13.54 2.52 -2.29
C GLU A 66 12.71 1.35 -1.76
N GLY A 67 13.34 0.28 -1.27
CA GLY A 67 12.63 -0.83 -0.66
C GLY A 67 11.83 -0.43 0.57
N LEU A 68 12.37 0.44 1.43
CA LEU A 68 11.57 0.97 2.54
C LEU A 68 10.35 1.74 2.04
N ALA A 69 10.51 2.58 1.02
CA ALA A 69 9.39 3.34 0.46
C ALA A 69 8.32 2.44 -0.17
N VAL A 70 8.73 1.46 -0.96
CA VAL A 70 7.83 0.47 -1.59
C VAL A 70 7.12 -0.38 -0.54
N SER A 71 7.78 -0.72 0.58
CA SER A 71 7.14 -1.53 1.63
C SER A 71 5.88 -0.90 2.24
N PHE A 72 5.75 0.43 2.16
CA PHE A 72 4.59 1.20 2.63
C PHE A 72 3.61 1.60 1.52
N GLU A 73 3.80 1.14 0.28
CA GLU A 73 2.82 1.37 -0.78
C GLU A 73 1.48 0.72 -0.44
N LEU A 74 0.41 1.27 -1.05
CA LEU A 74 -0.97 0.87 -0.79
C LEU A 74 -1.40 -0.35 -1.64
N GLU A 75 -0.45 -0.90 -2.39
CA GLU A 75 -0.59 -2.08 -3.25
C GLU A 75 0.06 -3.30 -2.56
N PRO A 76 -0.52 -4.50 -2.72
CA PRO A 76 0.10 -5.71 -2.18
C PRO A 76 1.45 -5.98 -2.85
N SER A 77 2.39 -6.56 -2.11
CA SER A 77 3.70 -6.92 -2.65
C SER A 77 3.79 -8.43 -2.81
N GLU A 78 3.80 -8.91 -4.06
CA GLU A 78 3.92 -10.34 -4.44
C GLU A 78 5.30 -10.66 -5.08
N SER A 79 6.25 -9.76 -4.94
CA SER A 79 7.49 -9.76 -5.73
C SER A 79 8.66 -10.39 -4.99
N LEU A 80 8.57 -11.69 -4.72
CA LEU A 80 9.71 -12.45 -4.22
C LEU A 80 10.80 -12.55 -5.32
N ARG A 81 11.90 -11.82 -5.13
CA ARG A 81 13.04 -11.71 -6.04
C ARG A 81 14.33 -11.99 -5.31
N ASP A 82 15.31 -12.61 -5.97
CA ASP A 82 16.63 -12.88 -5.39
C ASP A 82 17.31 -11.54 -5.00
N PRO A 83 17.59 -11.29 -3.71
CA PRO A 83 18.24 -10.06 -3.27
C PRO A 83 19.60 -9.79 -3.91
N ARG A 84 20.29 -10.83 -4.38
CA ARG A 84 21.59 -10.73 -5.07
C ARG A 84 21.50 -9.86 -6.33
N GLU A 85 20.33 -9.78 -6.95
CA GLU A 85 20.14 -9.03 -8.19
C GLU A 85 20.09 -7.51 -7.97
N PHE A 86 19.68 -7.04 -6.78
CA PHE A 86 19.39 -5.62 -6.56
C PHE A 86 20.04 -5.01 -5.32
N VAL A 87 20.43 -5.79 -4.30
CA VAL A 87 20.81 -5.22 -2.99
C VAL A 87 22.07 -4.35 -3.06
N THR A 88 22.96 -4.62 -4.00
CA THR A 88 24.19 -3.85 -4.23
C THR A 88 24.03 -2.74 -5.27
N ALA A 89 22.81 -2.47 -5.77
CA ALA A 89 22.57 -1.45 -6.78
C ALA A 89 23.16 -0.10 -6.37
N GLY A 90 23.90 0.53 -7.28
CA GLY A 90 24.63 1.76 -6.99
C GLY A 90 23.79 3.03 -7.12
N VAL A 91 22.68 2.93 -7.86
CA VAL A 91 21.70 4.00 -8.06
C VAL A 91 20.28 3.42 -8.01
N ALA A 92 19.31 4.27 -7.70
CA ALA A 92 17.91 3.86 -7.60
C ALA A 92 17.38 3.24 -8.90
N ALA A 93 17.77 3.78 -10.07
CA ALA A 93 17.34 3.27 -11.38
C ALA A 93 17.71 1.80 -11.66
N ASP A 94 18.69 1.25 -10.95
CA ASP A 94 19.14 -0.14 -11.09
C ASP A 94 18.50 -1.08 -10.05
N VAL A 95 17.66 -0.57 -9.15
CA VAL A 95 16.96 -1.35 -8.12
C VAL A 95 15.75 -2.04 -8.73
N ASP A 96 15.54 -3.31 -8.41
CA ASP A 96 14.22 -3.95 -8.56
C ASP A 96 13.32 -3.46 -7.40
N TYR A 97 12.55 -2.40 -7.64
CA TYR A 97 11.71 -1.75 -6.63
C TYR A 97 10.75 -2.72 -5.94
N PRO A 98 9.92 -3.50 -6.68
CA PRO A 98 9.06 -4.51 -6.07
C PRO A 98 9.83 -5.53 -5.22
N GLY A 99 10.95 -6.06 -5.73
CA GLY A 99 11.78 -7.01 -5.00
C GLY A 99 12.40 -6.43 -3.73
N ALA A 100 12.89 -5.19 -3.82
CA ALA A 100 13.45 -4.45 -2.69
C ALA A 100 12.40 -4.16 -1.62
N GLY A 101 11.18 -3.77 -2.01
CA GLY A 101 10.08 -3.55 -1.09
C GLY A 101 9.70 -4.80 -0.31
N HIS A 102 9.61 -5.92 -1.01
CA HIS A 102 9.30 -7.22 -0.42
C HIS A 102 10.39 -7.68 0.56
N PHE A 103 11.65 -7.57 0.16
CA PHE A 103 12.80 -7.95 1.00
C PHE A 103 12.95 -7.06 2.23
N VAL A 104 12.83 -5.73 2.08
CA VAL A 104 12.89 -4.79 3.21
C VAL A 104 11.76 -5.07 4.20
N ARG A 105 10.53 -5.32 3.71
CA ARG A 105 9.43 -5.67 4.60
C ARG A 105 9.71 -6.95 5.37
N TRP A 106 10.24 -7.99 4.71
CA TRP A 106 10.65 -9.21 5.38
C TRP A 106 11.73 -8.97 6.46
N LEU A 107 12.77 -8.17 6.15
CA LEU A 107 13.80 -7.83 7.13
C LEU A 107 13.19 -7.19 8.38
N ILE A 108 12.26 -6.25 8.20
CA ILE A 108 11.65 -5.54 9.30
C ILE A 108 10.72 -6.46 10.12
N GLU A 109 9.88 -7.28 9.46
CA GLU A 109 8.90 -8.15 10.12
C GLU A 109 9.57 -9.34 10.84
N PHE A 110 10.63 -9.93 10.25
CA PHE A 110 11.29 -11.13 10.79
C PHE A 110 12.49 -10.81 11.69
N HIS A 111 13.22 -9.72 11.42
CA HIS A 111 14.42 -9.36 12.19
C HIS A 111 14.27 -8.07 13.00
N GLY A 112 13.13 -7.39 12.86
CA GLY A 112 12.78 -6.21 13.64
C GLY A 112 13.30 -4.90 13.06
N LEU A 113 12.52 -3.85 13.27
CA LEU A 113 12.81 -2.49 12.81
C LEU A 113 14.17 -1.96 13.28
N ALA A 114 14.61 -2.31 14.49
CA ALA A 114 15.87 -1.81 15.04
C ALA A 114 17.08 -2.27 14.21
N ALA A 115 17.13 -3.54 13.82
CA ALA A 115 18.19 -4.09 12.97
C ALA A 115 18.13 -3.45 11.58
N PHE A 116 16.94 -3.38 10.98
CA PHE A 116 16.79 -2.72 9.68
C PHE A 116 17.20 -1.25 9.72
N ARG A 117 16.88 -0.50 10.77
CA ARG A 117 17.30 0.89 10.93
C ARG A 117 18.82 1.02 11.02
N GLU A 118 19.50 0.11 11.71
CA GLU A 118 20.97 0.07 11.76
C GLU A 118 21.56 -0.22 10.36
N LEU A 119 21.03 -1.22 9.65
CA LEU A 119 21.38 -1.52 8.26
C LEU A 119 21.22 -0.28 7.38
N PHE A 120 20.06 0.37 7.46
CA PHE A 120 19.75 1.57 6.71
C PHE A 120 20.85 2.60 6.96
N LEU A 121 21.03 3.04 8.22
CA LEU A 121 21.97 4.08 8.62
C LEU A 121 23.46 3.78 8.36
N THR A 122 23.85 2.52 8.27
CA THR A 122 25.27 2.16 8.11
C THR A 122 25.63 1.77 6.67
N SER A 123 24.63 1.50 5.83
CA SER A 123 24.85 1.11 4.44
C SER A 123 25.42 2.23 3.58
N PRO A 124 26.36 1.92 2.66
CA PRO A 124 26.94 2.91 1.76
C PRO A 124 25.87 3.49 0.82
N ARG A 125 25.75 4.83 0.78
CA ARG A 125 24.75 5.54 -0.05
C ARG A 125 24.83 5.24 -1.55
N GLY A 126 26.01 4.86 -2.03
CA GLY A 126 26.22 4.49 -3.43
C GLY A 126 26.13 2.99 -3.68
N GLY A 127 25.56 2.22 -2.75
CA GLY A 127 25.45 0.77 -2.83
C GLY A 127 26.81 0.07 -2.93
N GLY A 128 26.89 -0.94 -3.80
CA GLY A 128 28.09 -1.73 -4.06
C GLY A 128 28.35 -2.83 -3.02
N GLY A 129 29.48 -3.53 -3.16
CA GLY A 129 29.81 -4.70 -2.34
C GLY A 129 29.87 -4.43 -0.83
N GLY A 130 30.17 -3.20 -0.41
CA GLY A 130 30.15 -2.83 1.01
C GLY A 130 28.76 -2.91 1.66
N VAL A 131 27.68 -3.01 0.87
CA VAL A 131 26.34 -3.32 1.39
C VAL A 131 26.31 -4.71 2.03
N LEU A 132 27.00 -5.69 1.43
CA LEU A 132 27.05 -7.05 1.94
C LEU A 132 27.75 -7.08 3.30
N ASP A 133 28.91 -6.41 3.42
CA ASP A 133 29.63 -6.30 4.70
C ASP A 133 28.76 -5.73 5.84
N VAL A 134 27.88 -4.76 5.51
CA VAL A 134 26.97 -4.15 6.49
C VAL A 134 25.81 -5.10 6.84
N LEU A 135 25.23 -5.80 5.86
CA LEU A 135 24.23 -6.84 6.12
C LEU A 135 24.78 -7.88 7.11
N GLU A 136 26.00 -8.35 6.86
CA GLU A 136 26.64 -9.35 7.72
C GLU A 136 26.88 -8.83 9.13
N ALA A 137 27.35 -7.59 9.25
CA ALA A 137 27.60 -6.97 10.55
C ALA A 137 26.30 -6.79 11.37
N VAL A 138 25.21 -6.39 10.73
CA VAL A 138 23.93 -6.08 11.40
C VAL A 138 23.18 -7.36 11.80
N TYR A 139 23.10 -8.34 10.89
CA TYR A 139 22.32 -9.57 11.15
C TYR A 139 23.14 -10.70 11.74
N GLY A 140 24.47 -10.56 11.81
CA GLY A 140 25.36 -11.53 12.46
C GLY A 140 25.49 -12.87 11.71
N GLN A 141 25.16 -12.90 10.42
CA GLN A 141 25.29 -14.04 9.52
C GLN A 141 25.78 -13.57 8.15
N ASP A 142 26.40 -14.45 7.36
CA ASP A 142 26.84 -14.09 6.01
C ASP A 142 25.65 -13.73 5.10
N ALA A 143 25.87 -12.88 4.10
CA ALA A 143 24.79 -12.35 3.27
C ALA A 143 24.07 -13.47 2.47
N GLU A 144 24.81 -14.49 2.04
CA GLU A 144 24.24 -15.62 1.31
C GLU A 144 23.28 -16.46 2.17
N SER A 145 23.63 -16.69 3.44
CA SER A 145 22.74 -17.32 4.41
C SER A 145 21.47 -16.50 4.65
N LEU A 146 21.58 -15.18 4.77
CA LEU A 146 20.43 -14.29 4.93
C LEU A 146 19.51 -14.32 3.70
N PHE A 147 20.06 -14.34 2.48
CA PHE A 147 19.27 -14.45 1.25
C PHE A 147 18.59 -15.81 1.13
N ALA A 148 19.27 -16.89 1.49
CA ALA A 148 18.66 -18.22 1.53
C ALA A 148 17.54 -18.32 2.58
N GLU A 149 17.71 -17.65 3.72
CA GLU A 149 16.65 -17.54 4.74
C GLU A 149 15.44 -16.79 4.20
N TYR A 150 15.64 -15.67 3.51
CA TYR A 150 14.58 -14.92 2.85
C TYR A 150 13.84 -15.79 1.81
N GLU A 151 14.55 -16.45 0.90
CA GLU A 151 13.94 -17.34 -0.10
C GLU A 151 13.12 -18.48 0.53
N ALA A 152 13.54 -18.96 1.71
CA ALA A 152 12.88 -20.07 2.39
C ALA A 152 11.69 -19.65 3.28
N SER A 153 11.68 -18.40 3.78
CA SER A 153 10.77 -17.98 4.85
C SER A 153 9.89 -16.78 4.50
N ALA A 154 10.25 -16.00 3.49
CA ALA A 154 9.44 -14.87 3.11
C ALA A 154 8.05 -15.32 2.63
N PRO A 155 6.99 -14.60 3.01
CA PRO A 155 5.67 -14.88 2.48
C PRO A 155 5.67 -14.68 0.96
N HIS A 156 4.67 -15.26 0.31
CA HIS A 156 4.43 -15.03 -1.10
C HIS A 156 3.88 -13.61 -1.34
N LEU A 157 3.01 -13.15 -0.45
CA LEU A 157 2.30 -11.87 -0.57
C LEU A 157 2.35 -11.12 0.75
N TRP A 158 2.69 -9.83 0.69
CA TRP A 158 2.45 -8.88 1.78
C TRP A 158 1.18 -8.08 1.56
N VAL A 159 0.26 -8.17 2.53
CA VAL A 159 -0.95 -7.32 2.56
C VAL A 159 -0.53 -5.87 2.83
N PRO A 160 -1.09 -4.86 2.15
CA PRO A 160 -0.74 -3.45 2.38
C PRO A 160 -0.84 -3.06 3.86
N HIS A 161 0.07 -2.21 4.32
CA HIS A 161 -0.03 -1.67 5.67
C HIS A 161 -1.36 -0.92 5.83
N ARG A 162 -1.99 -1.06 7.00
CA ARG A 162 -3.26 -0.39 7.33
C ARG A 162 -4.37 -0.58 6.28
N GLN A 163 -4.41 -1.72 5.59
CA GLN A 163 -5.40 -2.02 4.53
C GLN A 163 -6.84 -1.62 4.92
N CYS A 164 -7.24 -1.92 6.16
CA CYS A 164 -8.57 -1.65 6.70
C CYS A 164 -8.58 -0.77 7.95
N ALA A 165 -7.43 -0.20 8.34
CA ALA A 165 -7.37 0.62 9.55
C ALA A 165 -8.08 1.97 9.33
N ASP A 166 -8.62 2.52 10.43
CA ASP A 166 -9.27 3.83 10.48
C ASP A 166 -10.52 3.99 9.59
N LEU A 167 -11.08 2.89 9.08
CA LEU A 167 -12.33 2.87 8.35
C LEU A 167 -13.52 2.62 9.29
N GLU A 168 -14.63 3.30 9.05
CA GLU A 168 -15.84 3.11 9.82
C GLU A 168 -16.53 1.78 9.46
N LEU A 169 -17.01 1.06 10.47
CA LEU A 169 -17.85 -0.13 10.27
C LEU A 169 -19.29 0.30 9.98
N LEU A 170 -19.80 -0.11 8.83
CA LEU A 170 -21.20 0.07 8.47
C LEU A 170 -22.02 -1.10 9.02
N GLU A 171 -22.91 -0.79 9.96
CA GLU A 171 -23.77 -1.78 10.61
C GLU A 171 -25.00 -2.10 9.75
N PRO A 172 -25.39 -3.38 9.59
CA PRO A 172 -26.59 -3.74 8.84
C PRO A 172 -27.87 -3.42 9.64
N SER A 173 -28.88 -2.91 8.93
CA SER A 173 -30.24 -2.75 9.45
C SER A 173 -31.15 -3.81 8.82
N ALA A 174 -31.72 -4.68 9.67
CA ALA A 174 -32.60 -5.78 9.23
C ALA A 174 -31.97 -6.67 8.12
N GLY A 175 -30.67 -6.96 8.23
CA GLY A 175 -29.93 -7.79 7.27
C GLY A 175 -29.50 -7.07 5.98
N THR A 176 -29.64 -5.74 5.95
CA THR A 176 -29.27 -4.89 4.81
C THR A 176 -28.25 -3.86 5.24
N TRP A 177 -27.12 -3.75 4.55
CA TRP A 177 -26.25 -2.57 4.66
C TRP A 177 -26.73 -1.50 3.69
N GLN A 178 -26.80 -0.26 4.17
CA GLN A 178 -27.22 0.88 3.37
C GLN A 178 -26.20 2.00 3.52
N PHE A 179 -25.57 2.36 2.40
CA PHE A 179 -24.64 3.47 2.29
C PHE A 179 -25.28 4.58 1.46
N GLU A 180 -25.32 5.78 2.01
CA GLU A 180 -25.80 6.98 1.34
C GLU A 180 -24.82 8.12 1.63
N ALA A 181 -24.29 8.72 0.57
CA ALA A 181 -23.35 9.84 0.68
C ALA A 181 -23.57 10.83 -0.46
N THR A 182 -23.05 12.06 -0.28
CA THR A 182 -22.84 13.00 -1.39
C THR A 182 -21.35 13.12 -1.60
N PHE A 183 -20.87 12.70 -2.77
CA PHE A 183 -19.46 12.88 -3.11
C PHE A 183 -19.28 14.32 -3.56
N ASP A 184 -18.48 15.06 -2.80
CA ASP A 184 -18.18 16.49 -2.98
C ASP A 184 -16.73 16.73 -2.58
N CYS A 185 -15.94 17.42 -3.41
CA CYS A 185 -14.54 17.72 -3.10
C CYS A 185 -14.36 18.64 -1.89
N GLU A 186 -15.40 19.36 -1.48
CA GLU A 186 -15.40 20.16 -0.25
C GLU A 186 -15.72 19.33 1.00
N ASP A 187 -16.21 18.09 0.83
CA ASP A 187 -16.44 17.16 1.93
C ASP A 187 -15.15 16.41 2.29
N PRO A 188 -14.61 16.57 3.52
CA PRO A 188 -13.37 15.92 3.93
C PRO A 188 -13.44 14.39 3.94
N SER A 189 -14.64 13.79 3.91
CA SER A 189 -14.81 12.35 3.78
C SER A 189 -14.67 11.85 2.33
N THR A 190 -14.80 12.73 1.33
CA THR A 190 -14.63 12.38 -0.09
C THR A 190 -13.15 12.46 -0.46
N LEU A 191 -12.55 11.30 -0.69
CA LEU A 191 -11.13 11.19 -1.03
C LEU A 191 -10.97 11.13 -2.55
N GLY A 192 -9.80 11.51 -3.05
CA GLY A 192 -9.51 11.39 -4.47
C GLY A 192 -8.12 11.91 -4.86
N PRO A 193 -7.57 11.40 -5.97
CA PRO A 193 -8.07 10.26 -6.75
C PRO A 193 -7.90 8.92 -6.00
N TRP A 194 -8.59 7.87 -6.43
CA TRP A 194 -8.38 6.51 -5.91
C TRP A 194 -7.05 5.93 -6.40
N VAL A 195 -6.23 5.43 -5.47
CA VAL A 195 -4.81 5.12 -5.67
C VAL A 195 -4.44 3.65 -5.44
N ARG A 196 -5.44 2.76 -5.38
CA ARG A 196 -5.27 1.33 -5.06
C ARG A 196 -5.38 0.41 -6.28
N ASP A 197 -5.57 1.00 -7.47
CA ASP A 197 -5.46 0.34 -8.78
C ASP A 197 -4.79 1.27 -9.80
N PHE A 198 -4.02 0.65 -10.68
CA PHE A 198 -2.93 1.30 -11.41
C PHE A 198 -3.41 2.19 -12.56
N PHE A 199 -4.61 1.97 -13.14
CA PHE A 199 -5.02 2.69 -14.36
C PHE A 199 -6.53 2.95 -14.54
N SER A 200 -7.42 2.07 -14.08
CA SER A 200 -8.84 2.13 -14.49
C SER A 200 -9.65 3.25 -13.82
N TYR A 201 -9.18 3.72 -12.65
CA TYR A 201 -9.96 4.54 -11.71
C TYR A 201 -9.16 5.72 -11.13
N ALA A 202 -8.04 6.07 -11.75
CA ALA A 202 -7.12 7.12 -11.28
C ALA A 202 -7.69 8.55 -11.32
N ASP A 203 -8.92 8.72 -11.81
CA ASP A 203 -9.71 9.95 -11.83
C ASP A 203 -11.00 9.84 -10.99
N SER A 204 -11.16 8.77 -10.21
CA SER A 204 -12.32 8.55 -9.36
C SER A 204 -12.14 9.16 -7.97
N MET A 205 -13.18 9.83 -7.49
CA MET A 205 -13.38 10.13 -6.07
C MET A 205 -13.93 8.88 -5.39
N TYR A 206 -13.68 8.74 -4.09
CA TYR A 206 -14.13 7.57 -3.34
C TYR A 206 -14.41 7.86 -1.87
N GLN A 207 -15.22 6.98 -1.28
CA GLN A 207 -15.33 6.79 0.16
C GLN A 207 -15.18 5.31 0.47
N SER A 208 -14.70 5.00 1.66
CA SER A 208 -14.39 3.64 2.09
C SER A 208 -15.03 3.35 3.44
N PHE A 209 -15.57 2.15 3.60
CA PHE A 209 -16.09 1.67 4.88
C PHE A 209 -15.86 0.16 5.00
N LEU A 210 -16.09 -0.37 6.20
CA LEU A 210 -16.04 -1.79 6.48
C LEU A 210 -17.45 -2.38 6.55
N ILE A 211 -17.58 -3.64 6.16
CA ILE A 211 -18.73 -4.50 6.48
C ILE A 211 -18.24 -5.78 7.16
N GLU A 212 -19.06 -6.35 8.02
CA GLU A 212 -18.80 -7.64 8.65
C GLU A 212 -19.75 -8.70 8.09
N ILE A 213 -19.18 -9.80 7.59
CA ILE A 213 -19.91 -10.94 7.07
C ILE A 213 -19.83 -12.05 8.12
N ASP A 214 -20.96 -12.40 8.72
CA ASP A 214 -21.02 -13.49 9.70
C ASP A 214 -21.33 -14.84 9.07
N THR A 215 -22.14 -14.84 8.01
CA THR A 215 -22.66 -16.05 7.37
C THR A 215 -22.15 -16.12 5.94
N PRO A 216 -21.46 -17.20 5.52
CA PRO A 216 -21.05 -17.33 4.14
C PRO A 216 -22.26 -17.35 3.21
N GLY A 217 -22.15 -16.72 2.05
CA GLY A 217 -23.20 -16.78 1.04
C GLY A 217 -23.02 -15.77 -0.07
N THR A 218 -24.01 -15.72 -0.96
CA THR A 218 -24.05 -14.74 -2.04
C THR A 218 -24.69 -13.45 -1.54
N TYR A 219 -23.99 -12.33 -1.70
CA TYR A 219 -24.44 -11.00 -1.35
C TYR A 219 -24.66 -10.17 -2.61
N THR A 220 -25.83 -9.54 -2.68
CA THR A 220 -26.22 -8.63 -3.76
C THR A 220 -25.82 -7.20 -3.40
N PHE A 221 -24.99 -6.58 -4.23
CA PHE A 221 -24.61 -5.17 -4.20
C PHE A 221 -25.42 -4.40 -5.25
N GLU A 222 -26.43 -3.65 -4.82
CA GLU A 222 -27.27 -2.79 -5.64
C GLU A 222 -26.81 -1.33 -5.51
N ARG A 223 -26.47 -0.68 -6.62
CA ARG A 223 -25.88 0.67 -6.63
C ARG A 223 -26.47 1.56 -7.71
N GLY A 224 -26.33 2.87 -7.50
CA GLY A 224 -26.69 3.88 -8.50
C GLY A 224 -25.91 3.72 -9.82
N MET A 225 -26.46 4.29 -10.90
CA MET A 225 -25.72 4.38 -12.16
C MET A 225 -24.41 5.15 -11.98
N ASP A 226 -23.38 4.75 -12.73
CA ASP A 226 -22.03 5.34 -12.70
C ASP A 226 -21.30 5.23 -11.34
N THR A 227 -21.78 4.37 -10.44
CA THR A 227 -21.10 4.01 -9.20
C THR A 227 -20.36 2.68 -9.40
N GLU A 228 -19.08 2.68 -9.08
CA GLU A 228 -18.20 1.52 -9.15
C GLU A 228 -17.86 1.09 -7.73
N LEU A 229 -17.59 -0.19 -7.50
CA LEU A 229 -17.22 -0.68 -6.17
C LEU A 229 -15.93 -1.50 -6.24
N TRP A 230 -15.15 -1.42 -5.17
CA TRP A 230 -14.08 -2.36 -4.88
C TRP A 230 -14.40 -3.05 -3.57
N VAL A 231 -14.38 -4.38 -3.56
CA VAL A 231 -14.58 -5.16 -2.34
C VAL A 231 -13.34 -5.99 -2.09
N GLU A 232 -12.80 -5.88 -0.89
CA GLU A 232 -11.54 -6.51 -0.52
C GLU A 232 -11.62 -7.05 0.90
N ARG A 233 -11.16 -8.28 1.10
CA ARG A 233 -11.13 -8.86 2.45
C ARG A 233 -10.00 -8.24 3.27
N CYS A 234 -10.31 -7.85 4.49
CA CYS A 234 -9.32 -7.34 5.44
C CYS A 234 -8.51 -8.50 6.03
N LEU A 235 -7.19 -8.45 5.85
CA LEU A 235 -6.25 -9.43 6.42
C LEU A 235 -5.13 -8.76 7.26
N ASP A 236 -5.26 -7.45 7.50
CA ASP A 236 -4.42 -6.57 8.33
C ASP A 236 -2.94 -6.97 8.50
N GLU A 237 -2.08 -6.33 7.70
CA GLU A 237 -0.61 -6.31 7.79
C GLU A 237 0.08 -7.69 7.84
N THR A 238 -0.60 -8.74 7.40
CA THR A 238 -0.08 -10.11 7.44
C THR A 238 0.65 -10.51 6.14
N GLY A 239 1.67 -11.35 6.27
CA GLY A 239 2.29 -12.05 5.15
C GLY A 239 1.55 -13.36 4.88
N LEU A 240 1.19 -13.62 3.62
CA LEU A 240 0.48 -14.83 3.21
C LEU A 240 1.39 -15.76 2.41
N SER A 241 1.28 -17.06 2.65
CA SER A 241 1.76 -18.06 1.69
C SER A 241 0.95 -18.01 0.39
N GLU A 242 1.44 -18.63 -0.68
CA GLU A 242 0.73 -18.70 -1.97
C GLU A 242 -0.67 -19.31 -1.82
N ALA A 243 -0.79 -20.40 -1.06
CA ALA A 243 -2.09 -21.05 -0.81
C ALA A 243 -3.05 -20.18 0.02
N GLU A 244 -2.52 -19.39 0.97
CA GLU A 244 -3.33 -18.43 1.73
C GLU A 244 -3.74 -17.24 0.88
N ALA A 245 -2.86 -16.72 0.01
CA ALA A 245 -3.20 -15.68 -0.93
C ALA A 245 -4.33 -16.14 -1.86
N ASP A 246 -4.18 -17.32 -2.49
CA ASP A 246 -5.20 -17.88 -3.39
C ASP A 246 -6.57 -18.10 -2.72
N SER A 247 -6.59 -18.37 -1.41
CA SER A 247 -7.83 -18.72 -0.69
C SER A 247 -8.44 -17.56 0.10
N LEU A 248 -7.63 -16.67 0.66
CA LEU A 248 -8.06 -15.59 1.56
C LEU A 248 -8.03 -14.23 0.88
N TRP A 249 -7.10 -14.00 -0.04
CA TRP A 249 -6.95 -12.71 -0.70
C TRP A 249 -7.98 -12.54 -1.81
N ARG A 250 -9.16 -12.09 -1.42
CA ARG A 250 -10.17 -11.64 -2.40
C ARG A 250 -9.95 -10.17 -2.74
N LYS A 251 -9.59 -9.94 -3.99
CA LYS A 251 -9.55 -8.62 -4.63
C LYS A 251 -10.42 -8.67 -5.88
N GLU A 252 -11.73 -8.49 -5.72
CA GLU A 252 -12.65 -8.50 -6.86
C GLU A 252 -13.02 -7.07 -7.27
N PRO A 253 -12.67 -6.61 -8.49
CA PRO A 253 -13.35 -5.46 -9.06
C PRO A 253 -14.83 -5.80 -9.14
N VAL A 254 -15.68 -5.03 -8.47
CA VAL A 254 -17.11 -5.10 -8.76
C VAL A 254 -17.29 -4.39 -10.09
N SER A 255 -17.50 -5.19 -11.14
CA SER A 255 -17.59 -4.80 -12.55
C SER A 255 -18.15 -3.39 -12.77
N PRO A 256 -17.58 -2.59 -13.70
CA PRO A 256 -18.06 -1.24 -14.03
C PRO A 256 -19.46 -1.22 -14.66
N ILE A 257 -20.10 -2.38 -14.84
CA ILE A 257 -21.46 -2.46 -15.37
C ILE A 257 -22.44 -2.02 -14.27
N PRO A 258 -23.24 -0.95 -14.48
CA PRO A 258 -24.20 -0.45 -13.51
C PRO A 258 -25.21 -1.52 -13.05
N GLY A 259 -25.66 -1.40 -11.81
CA GLY A 259 -26.80 -2.14 -11.29
C GLY A 259 -26.45 -3.14 -10.19
N VAL A 260 -27.05 -4.33 -10.29
CA VAL A 260 -26.99 -5.40 -9.30
C VAL A 260 -25.85 -6.36 -9.63
N MET A 261 -24.96 -6.59 -8.67
CA MET A 261 -23.92 -7.63 -8.76
C MET A 261 -23.98 -8.53 -7.55
N ASP A 262 -23.74 -9.82 -7.78
CA ASP A 262 -23.70 -10.84 -6.74
C ASP A 262 -22.26 -11.27 -6.50
N ILE A 263 -21.87 -11.34 -5.23
CA ILE A 263 -20.52 -11.73 -4.80
C ILE A 263 -20.66 -12.79 -3.71
N ASP A 264 -19.94 -13.90 -3.85
CA ASP A 264 -19.85 -14.90 -2.79
C ASP A 264 -18.84 -14.43 -1.75
N LEU A 265 -19.30 -14.20 -0.53
CA LEU A 265 -18.49 -13.75 0.60
C LEU A 265 -18.45 -14.84 1.67
N ASP A 266 -17.25 -15.10 2.19
CA ASP A 266 -17.01 -15.93 3.36
C ASP A 266 -17.05 -15.08 4.63
N PRO A 267 -17.10 -15.67 5.83
CA PRO A 267 -17.09 -14.88 7.05
C PRO A 267 -15.82 -14.05 7.20
N GLY A 268 -15.97 -12.80 7.61
CA GLY A 268 -14.86 -11.88 7.85
C GLY A 268 -15.23 -10.43 7.63
N THR A 269 -14.24 -9.56 7.85
CA THR A 269 -14.36 -8.12 7.61
C THR A 269 -13.92 -7.80 6.18
N TYR A 270 -14.71 -6.98 5.50
CA TYR A 270 -14.44 -6.54 4.15
C TYR A 270 -14.42 -5.01 4.09
N ARG A 271 -13.42 -4.48 3.39
CA ARG A 271 -13.39 -3.09 2.96
C ARG A 271 -14.19 -2.96 1.68
N VAL A 272 -15.06 -1.96 1.64
CA VAL A 272 -15.82 -1.54 0.46
C VAL A 272 -15.38 -0.14 0.09
N ASP A 273 -14.74 0.01 -1.06
CA ASP A 273 -14.52 1.31 -1.68
C ASP A 273 -15.68 1.59 -2.63
N VAL A 274 -16.37 2.71 -2.45
CA VAL A 274 -17.39 3.21 -3.36
C VAL A 274 -16.75 4.30 -4.20
N LEU A 275 -16.73 4.13 -5.52
CA LEU A 275 -16.01 4.99 -6.44
C LEU A 275 -16.96 5.67 -7.43
N ARG A 276 -16.60 6.88 -7.81
CA ARG A 276 -17.24 7.60 -8.91
C ARG A 276 -16.28 8.59 -9.56
N LYS A 277 -16.34 8.71 -10.87
CA LYS A 277 -15.52 9.67 -11.63
C LYS A 277 -15.66 11.09 -11.07
N TYR A 278 -14.56 11.82 -11.03
CA TYR A 278 -14.52 13.21 -10.60
C TYR A 278 -15.57 14.08 -11.32
N GLY A 279 -16.26 14.93 -10.56
CA GLY A 279 -17.31 15.78 -11.09
C GLY A 279 -17.99 16.65 -10.01
N PRO A 280 -19.08 17.37 -10.37
CA PRO A 280 -19.87 18.15 -9.41
C PRO A 280 -20.45 17.28 -8.28
N PRO A 281 -20.86 17.90 -7.16
CA PRO A 281 -21.46 17.18 -6.04
C PRO A 281 -22.61 16.28 -6.48
N HIS A 282 -22.60 15.02 -6.06
CA HIS A 282 -23.61 14.04 -6.47
C HIS A 282 -23.90 13.00 -5.40
N ALA A 283 -25.18 12.61 -5.31
CA ALA A 283 -25.59 11.54 -4.42
C ALA A 283 -25.11 10.18 -4.93
N VAL A 284 -24.64 9.36 -4.01
CA VAL A 284 -24.24 7.97 -4.21
C VAL A 284 -25.01 7.11 -3.22
N THR A 285 -25.55 5.99 -3.72
CA THR A 285 -26.27 5.03 -2.91
C THR A 285 -25.77 3.62 -3.23
N LEU A 286 -25.66 2.82 -2.18
CA LEU A 286 -25.31 1.41 -2.25
C LEU A 286 -26.14 0.66 -1.19
N GLN A 287 -26.75 -0.43 -1.62
CA GLN A 287 -27.41 -1.39 -0.76
C GLN A 287 -26.74 -2.76 -0.91
N ILE A 288 -26.46 -3.42 0.21
CA ILE A 288 -25.91 -4.79 0.24
C ILE A 288 -26.88 -5.68 0.99
N THR A 289 -27.27 -6.80 0.39
CA THR A 289 -28.19 -7.77 1.00
C THR A 289 -27.74 -9.20 0.76
N GLN A 290 -27.92 -10.08 1.75
CA GLN A 290 -27.69 -11.50 1.54
C GLN A 290 -28.83 -12.09 0.72
N LYS A 291 -28.50 -12.94 -0.26
CA LYS A 291 -29.52 -13.71 -0.99
C LYS A 291 -30.17 -14.77 -0.08
N PRO A 292 -31.47 -15.07 -0.28
CA PRO A 292 -32.17 -16.13 0.43
C PRO A 292 -31.59 -17.53 0.20
#